data_AF-V9FNJ8-F1
#
_entry.id   AF-V9FNJ8-F1
#
_cell.length_a   1.000
_cell.length_b   1.000
_cell.length_c   1.000
_cell.angle_alpha   90.00
_cell.angle_beta   90.00
_cell.angle_gamma   90.00
#
_symmetry.space_group_name_H-M   'P 1'
#
loop_
_entity.id
_entity.type
_entity.pdbx_description
1 polymer ?
#
loop_
_entity_poly.entity_id
_entity_poly.type
_entity_poly.pdbx_seq_one_letter_code
_entity_poly.pdbx_strand_id
1 'polypeptide(L)'
;NAFKNAIKDIGVLSEARNDQVQVLKFLHSKGRVCPEVVDELFPEAASCCSLAVVEFIHSTGFISTESVNEAFHNAARDNCVELVRFLYNTGVVTEKSIEEIFLNAAGRGDLYVMECLFNLGCNCEMLLEKTLEKDFTRTLCHRVVRFLKQKQHAHEKPTR
;
A
#
# COMPACT_ATOMS: atom_id res chain seq x y z
N ASN A 1 -20.17 10.06 12.53
CA ASN A 1 -19.32 9.73 13.69
C ASN A 1 -18.12 10.70 13.69
N ALA A 2 -17.78 11.32 14.81
CA ALA A 2 -16.67 12.29 14.90
C ALA A 2 -15.31 11.67 14.50
N PHE A 3 -15.09 10.39 14.82
CA PHE A 3 -13.88 9.66 14.44
C PHE A 3 -13.73 9.53 12.92
N LYS A 4 -14.82 9.17 12.22
CA LYS A 4 -14.88 9.09 10.75
C LYS A 4 -14.58 10.44 10.08
N ASN A 5 -15.14 11.52 10.62
CA ASN A 5 -14.89 12.86 10.07
C ASN A 5 -13.42 13.27 10.29
N ALA A 6 -12.87 12.99 11.47
CA ALA A 6 -11.47 13.27 11.77
C ALA A 6 -10.52 12.56 10.80
N ILE A 7 -10.81 11.31 10.37
CA ILE A 7 -10.01 10.62 9.35
C ILE A 7 -10.10 11.32 7.99
N LYS A 8 -11.30 11.72 7.56
CA LYS A 8 -11.50 12.40 6.28
C LYS A 8 -10.80 13.75 6.20
N ASP A 9 -10.74 14.47 7.32
CA ASP A 9 -10.08 15.78 7.39
C ASP A 9 -8.55 15.68 7.28
N ILE A 10 -7.97 14.47 7.40
CA ILE A 10 -6.51 14.24 7.25
C ILE A 10 -6.03 14.51 5.84
N GLY A 11 -6.84 14.15 4.83
CA GLY A 11 -6.50 14.41 3.43
C GLY A 11 -6.42 15.90 3.06
N VAL A 12 -6.99 16.79 3.89
CA VAL A 12 -7.12 18.22 3.58
C VAL A 12 -6.01 19.07 4.21
N LEU A 13 -5.31 18.58 5.24
CA LEU A 13 -4.37 19.37 6.03
C LEU A 13 -2.95 18.78 6.00
N SER A 14 -2.14 19.19 5.01
CA SER A 14 -0.76 18.70 4.87
C SER A 14 0.18 19.15 6.00
N GLU A 15 -0.13 20.23 6.72
CA GLU A 15 0.73 20.81 7.76
C GLU A 15 0.41 20.39 9.21
N ALA A 16 -0.74 19.76 9.47
CA ALA A 16 -1.25 19.47 10.84
C ALA A 16 -1.33 17.97 11.19
N ARG A 17 -0.55 17.12 10.51
CA ARG A 17 -0.64 15.65 10.64
C ARG A 17 -0.46 15.15 12.08
N ASN A 18 0.42 15.79 12.86
CA ASN A 18 0.65 15.42 14.27
C ASN A 18 -0.54 15.76 15.16
N ASP A 19 -1.20 16.89 14.91
CA ASP A 19 -2.38 17.31 15.68
C ASP A 19 -3.57 16.39 15.40
N GLN A 20 -3.71 15.93 14.16
CA GLN A 20 -4.79 15.01 13.77
C GLN A 20 -4.64 13.62 14.41
N VAL A 21 -3.42 13.10 14.54
CA VAL A 21 -3.17 11.85 15.29
C VAL A 21 -3.56 12.02 16.76
N GLN A 22 -3.31 13.19 17.38
CA GLN A 22 -3.73 13.47 18.75
C GLN A 22 -5.26 13.53 18.88
N VAL A 23 -5.96 14.14 17.92
CA VAL A 23 -7.43 14.14 17.89
C VAL A 23 -7.98 12.73 17.79
N LEU A 24 -7.42 11.88 16.91
CA LEU A 24 -7.82 10.48 16.80
C LEU A 24 -7.58 9.70 18.09
N LYS A 25 -6.39 9.87 18.72
CA LYS A 25 -6.07 9.27 20.03
C LYS A 25 -7.07 9.70 21.10
N PHE A 26 -7.40 10.98 21.16
CA PHE A 26 -8.39 11.51 22.10
C PHE A 26 -9.77 10.91 21.87
N LEU A 27 -10.27 10.92 20.62
CA LEU A 27 -11.57 10.37 20.27
C LEU A 27 -11.67 8.87 20.57
N HIS A 28 -10.61 8.10 20.26
CA HIS A 28 -10.51 6.69 20.60
C HIS A 28 -10.56 6.47 22.12
N SER A 29 -9.81 7.24 22.90
CA SER A 29 -9.76 7.13 24.37
C SER A 29 -11.11 7.38 25.07
N LYS A 30 -12.04 8.07 24.41
CA LYS A 30 -13.40 8.30 24.93
C LYS A 30 -14.32 7.09 24.74
N GLY A 31 -13.82 5.98 24.17
CA GLY A 31 -14.48 4.67 24.20
C GLY A 31 -15.74 4.55 23.33
N ARG A 32 -15.86 5.38 22.27
CA ARG A 32 -17.04 5.41 21.38
C ARG A 32 -16.75 5.01 19.93
N VAL A 33 -15.64 4.31 19.69
CA VAL A 33 -15.29 3.83 18.35
C VAL A 33 -15.48 2.32 18.32
N CYS A 34 -16.47 1.87 17.57
CA CYS A 34 -16.70 0.43 17.38
C CYS A 34 -15.57 -0.17 16.53
N PRO A 35 -15.04 -1.36 16.86
CA PRO A 35 -13.99 -2.02 16.06
C PRO A 35 -14.35 -2.15 14.58
N GLU A 36 -15.61 -2.38 14.26
CA GLU A 36 -16.10 -2.48 12.88
C GLU A 36 -15.93 -1.16 12.12
N VAL A 37 -16.09 -0.02 12.81
CA VAL A 37 -15.84 1.31 12.24
C VAL A 37 -14.34 1.58 12.08
N VAL A 38 -13.50 1.02 12.95
CA VAL A 38 -12.04 1.10 12.81
C VAL A 38 -11.59 0.34 11.55
N ASP A 39 -12.12 -0.86 11.35
CA ASP A 39 -11.83 -1.69 10.18
C ASP A 39 -12.31 -1.03 8.88
N GLU A 40 -13.57 -0.58 8.84
CA GLU A 40 -14.16 0.11 7.67
C GLU A 40 -13.34 1.32 7.22
N LEU A 41 -12.72 2.05 8.15
CA LEU A 41 -12.03 3.32 7.86
C LEU A 41 -10.54 3.17 7.58
N PHE A 42 -10.01 1.96 7.72
CA PHE A 42 -8.58 1.69 7.52
C PHE A 42 -8.13 2.00 6.08
N PRO A 43 -8.89 1.64 5.02
CA PRO A 43 -8.52 1.96 3.64
C PRO A 43 -8.54 3.46 3.31
N GLU A 44 -9.47 4.24 3.89
CA GLU A 44 -9.51 5.69 3.71
C GLU A 44 -8.35 6.39 4.45
N ALA A 45 -8.00 5.92 5.65
CA ALA A 45 -6.82 6.41 6.36
C ALA A 45 -5.55 6.21 5.52
N ALA A 46 -5.45 5.07 4.81
CA ALA A 46 -4.35 4.79 3.91
C ALA A 46 -4.30 5.72 2.68
N SER A 47 -5.46 6.07 2.13
CA SER A 47 -5.57 7.05 1.02
C SER A 47 -5.11 8.46 1.40
N CYS A 48 -5.04 8.78 2.69
CA CYS A 48 -4.47 10.04 3.18
C CYS A 48 -2.93 10.03 3.25
N CYS A 49 -2.30 8.90 2.95
CA CYS A 49 -0.85 8.73 2.93
C CYS A 49 -0.16 9.16 4.23
N SER A 50 -0.83 8.94 5.36
CA SER A 50 -0.34 9.28 6.69
C SER A 50 0.00 8.00 7.45
N LEU A 51 1.29 7.64 7.44
CA LEU A 51 1.78 6.43 8.12
C LEU A 51 1.40 6.44 9.61
N ALA A 52 1.61 7.55 10.31
CA ALA A 52 1.32 7.68 11.74
C ALA A 52 -0.16 7.42 12.09
N VAL A 53 -1.09 7.77 11.18
CA VAL A 53 -2.52 7.53 11.36
C VAL A 53 -2.83 6.05 11.17
N VAL A 54 -2.30 5.46 10.10
CA VAL A 54 -2.51 4.03 9.82
C VAL A 54 -1.90 3.16 10.90
N GLU A 55 -0.69 3.47 11.37
CA GLU A 55 -0.04 2.80 12.50
C GLU A 55 -0.89 2.90 13.77
N PHE A 56 -1.43 4.09 14.07
CA PHE A 56 -2.30 4.29 15.21
C PHE A 56 -3.55 3.41 15.10
N ILE A 57 -4.27 3.47 13.98
CA ILE A 57 -5.50 2.69 13.76
C ILE A 57 -5.19 1.19 13.84
N HIS A 58 -4.12 0.73 13.19
CA HIS A 58 -3.64 -0.65 13.25
C HIS A 58 -3.33 -1.11 14.68
N SER A 59 -2.83 -0.21 15.54
CA SER A 59 -2.55 -0.53 16.96
C SER A 59 -3.78 -0.60 17.86
N THR A 60 -4.93 -0.10 17.40
CA THR A 60 -6.12 0.07 18.24
C THR A 60 -7.08 -1.11 18.22
N GLY A 61 -6.95 -2.03 17.25
CA GLY A 61 -7.86 -3.15 17.14
C GLY A 61 -7.54 -4.10 15.99
N PHE A 62 -8.43 -5.06 15.80
CA PHE A 62 -8.36 -5.97 14.66
C PHE A 62 -8.72 -5.23 13.37
N ILE A 63 -7.89 -5.40 12.35
CA ILE A 63 -8.16 -4.96 10.97
C ILE A 63 -8.25 -6.23 10.12
N SER A 64 -9.31 -6.36 9.35
CA SER A 64 -9.54 -7.50 8.49
C SER A 64 -8.53 -7.52 7.33
N THR A 65 -8.28 -8.72 6.81
CA THR A 65 -7.41 -8.90 5.63
C THR A 65 -7.95 -8.14 4.42
N GLU A 66 -9.27 -8.02 4.27
CA GLU A 66 -9.91 -7.25 3.21
C GLU A 66 -9.53 -5.76 3.31
N SER A 67 -9.71 -5.16 4.49
CA SER A 67 -9.34 -3.76 4.74
C SER A 67 -7.84 -3.50 4.60
N VAL A 68 -6.98 -4.43 5.04
CA VAL A 68 -5.52 -4.31 4.84
C VAL A 68 -5.16 -4.35 3.36
N ASN A 69 -5.74 -5.27 2.59
CA ASN A 69 -5.50 -5.34 1.15
C ASN A 69 -5.98 -4.07 0.44
N GLU A 70 -7.18 -3.57 0.76
CA GLU A 70 -7.70 -2.33 0.15
C GLU A 70 -6.83 -1.11 0.52
N ALA A 71 -6.41 -1.01 1.78
CA ALA A 71 -5.44 -0.01 2.21
C ALA A 71 -4.12 -0.09 1.44
N PHE A 72 -3.64 -1.30 1.15
CA PHE A 72 -2.43 -1.55 0.37
C PHE A 72 -2.59 -1.10 -1.08
N HIS A 73 -3.75 -1.36 -1.70
CA HIS A 73 -4.09 -0.85 -3.03
C HIS A 73 -4.15 0.68 -3.06
N ASN A 74 -4.79 1.31 -2.08
CA ASN A 74 -4.89 2.77 -1.98
C ASN A 74 -3.50 3.40 -1.81
N ALA A 75 -2.70 2.89 -0.88
CA ALA A 75 -1.34 3.37 -0.63
C ALA A 75 -0.46 3.26 -1.90
N ALA A 76 -0.56 2.17 -2.65
CA ALA A 76 0.18 2.00 -3.88
C ALA A 76 -0.32 2.93 -5.00
N ARG A 77 -1.64 3.04 -5.19
CA ARG A 77 -2.24 3.95 -6.18
C ARG A 77 -1.81 5.40 -5.96
N ASP A 78 -1.74 5.81 -4.70
CA ASP A 78 -1.42 7.18 -4.30
C ASP A 78 0.11 7.39 -4.12
N ASN A 79 0.92 6.38 -4.50
CA ASN A 79 2.38 6.34 -4.48
C ASN A 79 3.01 6.59 -3.10
N CYS A 80 2.37 6.06 -2.06
CA CYS A 80 2.73 6.23 -0.66
C CYS A 80 3.61 5.06 -0.19
N VAL A 81 4.83 5.04 -0.72
CA VAL A 81 5.82 3.94 -0.60
C VAL A 81 6.11 3.51 0.85
N GLU A 82 6.22 4.46 1.78
CA GLU A 82 6.43 4.13 3.20
C GLU A 82 5.25 3.34 3.79
N LEU A 83 4.03 3.68 3.36
CA LEU A 83 2.82 3.00 3.80
C LEU A 83 2.67 1.63 3.14
N VAL A 84 3.02 1.50 1.86
CA VAL A 84 3.13 0.21 1.15
C VAL A 84 4.08 -0.72 1.92
N ARG A 85 5.27 -0.23 2.30
CA ARG A 85 6.24 -0.99 3.09
C ARG A 85 5.69 -1.41 4.45
N PHE A 86 5.07 -0.48 5.18
CA PHE A 86 4.45 -0.80 6.47
C PHE A 86 3.40 -1.91 6.34
N LEU A 87 2.44 -1.74 5.43
CA LEU A 87 1.35 -2.69 5.23
C LEU A 87 1.87 -4.07 4.80
N TYR A 88 2.85 -4.14 3.90
CA TYR A 88 3.49 -5.39 3.54
C TYR A 88 4.13 -6.09 4.75
N ASN A 89 4.85 -5.34 5.59
CA ASN A 89 5.53 -5.87 6.77
C ASN A 89 4.58 -6.32 7.89
N THR A 90 3.28 -6.00 7.82
CA THR A 90 2.28 -6.59 8.73
C THR A 90 2.12 -8.10 8.51
N GLY A 91 2.50 -8.61 7.33
CA GLY A 91 2.33 -10.01 6.94
C GLY A 91 0.88 -10.39 6.60
N VAL A 92 -0.05 -9.43 6.61
CA VAL A 92 -1.48 -9.67 6.36
C VAL A 92 -1.84 -9.53 4.87
N VAL A 93 -1.07 -8.75 4.11
CA VAL A 93 -1.30 -8.52 2.68
C VAL A 93 -1.21 -9.85 1.90
N THR A 94 -2.20 -10.10 1.04
CA THR A 94 -2.26 -11.33 0.26
C THR A 94 -1.36 -11.29 -1.00
N GLU A 95 -0.88 -12.46 -1.44
CA GLU A 95 -0.13 -12.58 -2.69
C GLU A 95 -0.91 -12.05 -3.90
N LYS A 96 -2.23 -12.29 -3.93
CA LYS A 96 -3.12 -11.77 -4.97
C LYS A 96 -3.11 -10.25 -5.02
N SER A 97 -3.19 -9.57 -3.87
CA SER A 97 -3.14 -8.10 -3.82
C SER A 97 -1.77 -7.55 -4.23
N ILE A 98 -0.67 -8.22 -3.85
CA ILE A 98 0.67 -7.86 -4.31
C ILE A 98 0.77 -7.95 -5.83
N GLU A 99 0.26 -9.03 -6.41
CA GLU A 99 0.22 -9.23 -7.85
C GLU A 99 -0.59 -8.16 -8.57
N GLU A 100 -1.83 -7.92 -8.14
CA GLU A 100 -2.70 -6.93 -8.76
C GLU A 100 -2.08 -5.53 -8.71
N ILE A 101 -1.44 -5.14 -7.60
CA ILE A 101 -0.76 -3.85 -7.50
C ILE A 101 0.44 -3.79 -8.43
N PHE A 102 1.24 -4.85 -8.51
CA PHE A 102 2.38 -4.88 -9.42
C PHE A 102 1.96 -4.74 -10.88
N LEU A 103 0.93 -5.49 -11.31
CA LEU A 103 0.36 -5.40 -12.66
C LEU A 103 -0.22 -4.02 -12.95
N ASN A 104 -0.95 -3.43 -11.99
CA ASN A 104 -1.51 -2.09 -12.13
C ASN A 104 -0.42 -1.01 -12.22
N ALA A 105 0.63 -1.10 -11.40
CA ALA A 105 1.77 -0.20 -11.45
C ALA A 105 2.51 -0.31 -12.78
N ALA A 106 2.73 -1.54 -13.27
CA ALA A 106 3.32 -1.79 -14.59
C ALA A 106 2.48 -1.16 -15.72
N GLY A 107 1.16 -1.39 -15.72
CA GLY A 107 0.25 -0.80 -16.71
C GLY A 107 0.23 0.73 -16.69
N ARG A 108 0.43 1.35 -15.52
CA ARG A 108 0.52 2.82 -15.36
C ARG A 108 1.90 3.39 -15.63
N GLY A 109 2.94 2.55 -15.69
CA GLY A 109 4.33 3.00 -15.77
C GLY A 109 4.90 3.51 -14.45
N ASP A 110 4.32 3.13 -13.32
CA ASP A 110 4.77 3.53 -11.98
C ASP A 110 5.93 2.65 -11.51
N LEU A 111 7.14 3.05 -11.91
CA LEU A 111 8.35 2.33 -11.55
C LEU A 111 8.69 2.43 -10.05
N TYR A 112 8.16 3.42 -9.31
CA TYR A 112 8.46 3.60 -7.89
C TYR A 112 7.79 2.51 -7.05
N VAL A 113 6.50 2.28 -7.28
CA VAL A 113 5.76 1.19 -6.63
C VAL A 113 6.34 -0.16 -7.04
N MET A 114 6.62 -0.37 -8.33
CA MET A 114 7.24 -1.61 -8.79
C MET A 114 8.58 -1.88 -8.11
N GLU A 115 9.46 -0.88 -8.04
CA GLU A 115 10.74 -1.00 -7.34
C GLU A 115 10.59 -1.24 -5.84
N CYS A 116 9.62 -0.57 -5.19
CA CYS A 116 9.30 -0.85 -3.80
C CYS A 116 8.95 -2.33 -3.58
N LEU A 117 8.01 -2.88 -4.38
CA LEU A 117 7.61 -4.28 -4.27
C LEU A 117 8.77 -5.25 -4.51
N PHE A 118 9.66 -4.95 -5.46
CA PHE A 118 10.91 -5.71 -5.65
C PHE A 118 11.80 -5.73 -4.41
N ASN A 119 11.98 -4.56 -3.79
CA ASN A 119 12.86 -4.41 -2.63
C ASN A 119 12.27 -5.04 -1.36
N LEU A 120 10.94 -5.22 -1.30
CA LEU A 120 10.25 -5.92 -0.23
C LEU A 120 10.42 -7.46 -0.31
N GLY A 121 11.04 -7.97 -1.38
CA GLY A 121 11.24 -9.41 -1.56
C GLY A 121 9.94 -10.16 -1.82
N CYS A 122 8.93 -9.50 -2.41
CA CYS A 122 7.76 -10.19 -2.94
C CYS A 122 8.21 -11.29 -3.93
N ASN A 123 7.38 -12.30 -4.20
CA ASN A 123 7.64 -13.37 -5.19
C ASN A 123 7.75 -12.80 -6.61
N CYS A 124 8.85 -12.10 -6.87
CA CYS A 124 9.06 -11.30 -8.07
C CYS A 124 9.22 -12.14 -9.32
N GLU A 125 9.61 -13.41 -9.18
CA GLU A 125 9.70 -14.36 -10.28
C GLU A 125 8.33 -14.55 -10.96
N MET A 126 7.30 -14.91 -10.18
CA MET A 126 5.94 -15.06 -10.70
C MET A 126 5.40 -13.75 -11.30
N LEU A 127 5.70 -12.61 -10.67
CA LEU A 127 5.29 -11.29 -11.16
C LEU A 127 6.00 -10.92 -12.47
N LEU A 128 7.30 -11.22 -12.58
CA LEU A 128 8.10 -11.02 -13.78
C LEU A 128 7.59 -11.88 -14.92
N GLU A 129 7.33 -13.16 -14.68
CA GLU A 129 6.80 -14.08 -15.68
C GLU A 129 5.46 -13.59 -16.23
N LYS A 130 4.48 -13.32 -15.35
CA LYS A 130 3.15 -12.82 -15.75
C LYS A 130 3.21 -11.49 -16.49
N THR A 131 4.07 -10.56 -16.06
CA THR A 131 4.19 -9.26 -16.75
C THR A 131 4.95 -9.34 -18.08
N LEU A 132 5.87 -10.29 -18.22
CA LEU A 132 6.64 -10.51 -19.45
C LEU A 132 5.95 -11.45 -20.45
N GLU A 133 4.76 -11.98 -20.12
CA GLU A 133 3.90 -12.64 -21.09
C GLU A 133 3.66 -11.71 -22.30
N LYS A 134 3.73 -12.29 -23.51
CA LYS A 134 3.77 -11.54 -24.76
C LYS A 134 2.60 -10.58 -24.93
N ASP A 135 1.42 -10.94 -24.44
CA ASP A 135 0.20 -10.15 -24.61
C ASP A 135 0.17 -8.94 -23.68
N PHE A 136 0.60 -9.11 -22.42
CA PHE A 136 0.69 -8.00 -21.47
C PHE A 136 1.88 -7.08 -21.81
N THR A 137 3.04 -7.63 -22.17
CA THR A 137 4.23 -6.83 -22.50
C THR A 137 4.00 -5.82 -23.63
N ARG A 138 3.10 -6.14 -24.58
CA ARG A 138 2.74 -5.25 -25.70
C ARG A 138 1.97 -4.01 -25.26
N THR A 139 1.27 -4.06 -24.12
CA THR A 139 0.53 -2.92 -23.58
C THR A 139 1.40 -2.05 -22.67
N LEU A 140 2.53 -2.60 -22.19
CA LEU A 140 3.47 -1.91 -21.31
C LEU A 140 4.30 -0.88 -22.05
N CYS A 141 4.58 0.24 -21.38
CA CYS A 141 5.45 1.27 -21.92
C CYS A 141 6.92 0.79 -21.95
N HIS A 142 7.71 1.35 -22.88
CA HIS A 142 9.10 0.90 -23.09
C HIS A 142 9.97 0.96 -21.81
N ARG A 143 9.70 1.91 -20.91
CA ARG A 143 10.42 2.08 -19.64
C ARG A 143 10.17 0.90 -18.70
N VAL A 144 8.93 0.45 -18.60
CA VAL A 144 8.54 -0.71 -17.79
C VAL A 144 9.16 -1.98 -18.34
N VAL A 145 9.06 -2.22 -19.65
CA VAL A 145 9.67 -3.40 -20.28
C VAL A 145 11.17 -3.45 -20.05
N ARG A 146 11.86 -2.30 -20.16
CA ARG A 146 13.30 -2.21 -19.87
C ARG A 146 13.59 -2.49 -18.40
N PHE A 147 12.80 -1.94 -17.48
CA PHE A 147 12.93 -2.17 -16.04
C PHE A 147 12.76 -3.66 -15.68
N LEU A 148 11.71 -4.31 -16.17
CA LEU A 148 11.44 -5.73 -15.93
C LEU A 148 12.59 -6.62 -16.42
N LYS A 149 13.10 -6.38 -17.64
CA LYS A 149 14.26 -7.11 -18.18
C LYS A 149 15.52 -6.92 -17.33
N GLN A 150 15.75 -5.71 -16.81
CA GLN A 150 16.89 -5.46 -15.92
C GLN A 150 16.78 -6.24 -14.60
N LYS A 151 15.59 -6.28 -13.99
CA LYS A 151 15.34 -7.04 -12.75
C LYS A 151 15.45 -8.55 -12.99
N GLN A 152 14.96 -9.07 -14.12
CA GLN A 152 15.11 -10.47 -14.51
C GLN A 152 16.60 -10.88 -14.60
N HIS A 153 17.42 -10.12 -15.32
CA HIS A 153 18.86 -10.41 -15.43
C HIS A 153 19.63 -10.28 -14.11
N ALA A 154 19.18 -9.41 -13.20
CA ALA A 154 19.77 -9.28 -11.87
C ALA A 154 19.43 -10.50 -10.98
N HIS A 155 18.26 -11.10 -11.17
CA HIS A 155 17.87 -12.33 -10.47
C HIS A 155 18.65 -13.56 -10.96
N GLU A 156 18.95 -13.64 -12.26
CA GLU A 156 19.66 -14.77 -12.87
C GLU A 156 21.17 -14.80 -12.56
N LYS A 157 21.76 -13.69 -12.10
CA LYS A 157 23.17 -13.65 -11.68
C LYS A 157 23.24 -13.82 -10.16
N PRO A 158 23.61 -15.01 -9.64
CA PRO A 158 23.92 -15.10 -8.23
C PRO A 158 25.12 -14.18 -7.96
N THR A 159 24.96 -13.30 -6.96
CA THR A 159 26.05 -12.53 -6.37
C THR A 159 27.21 -13.49 -6.10
N ARG A 160 28.32 -13.23 -6.80
CA ARG A 160 29.53 -14.06 -6.81
C ARG A 160 30.34 -13.86 -5.54
#